data_AF-A0A8S3PY06-F1
#
_entry.id   AF-A0A8S3PY06-F1
#
_cell.length_a   1.000
_cell.length_b   1.000
_cell.length_c   1.000
_cell.angle_alpha   90.00
_cell.angle_beta   90.00
_cell.angle_gamma   90.00
#
_symmetry.space_group_name_H-M   'P 1'
#
loop_
_entity.id
_entity.type
_entity.pdbx_description
1 polymer ?
#
loop_
_entity_poly.entity_id
_entity_poly.type
_entity_poly.pdbx_seq_one_letter_code
_entity_poly.pdbx_strand_id
1 'polypeptide(L)'
;MTLGKGLNFIPTDKISRTNIMKDFKKFERKLRLKHFFHEYKTIPKTNHPFKEKSKFSVPIIGDNPIEQYIFHTKMELSNYKPNKTKNMTKEETQCLRTLRHIETITIHKADKNNITVVQNKKDYANEGERQLNDGIHYIEIPEINIKKYHE
;
A
#
# COMPACT_ATOMS: atom_id res chain seq x y z
N MET A 1 3.03 -24.73 3.19
CA MET A 1 3.88 -24.05 4.19
C MET A 1 3.82 -22.55 3.91
N THR A 2 3.42 -21.72 4.88
CA THR A 2 2.89 -20.37 4.58
C THR A 2 3.92 -19.39 4.05
N LEU A 3 5.16 -19.42 4.55
CA LEU A 3 6.28 -18.61 4.04
C LEU A 3 6.80 -19.10 2.67
N GLY A 4 6.45 -20.34 2.28
CA GLY A 4 6.80 -20.92 0.99
C GLY A 4 6.03 -20.33 -0.19
N LYS A 5 4.95 -19.57 0.06
CA LYS A 5 4.25 -18.82 -0.98
C LYS A 5 5.01 -17.55 -1.41
N GLY A 6 6.06 -17.17 -0.67
CA GLY A 6 6.89 -15.99 -0.92
C GLY A 6 6.33 -14.71 -0.33
N LEU A 7 7.19 -13.71 -0.15
CA LEU A 7 6.83 -12.41 0.46
C LEU A 7 5.92 -11.53 -0.42
N ASN A 8 5.83 -11.83 -1.72
CA ASN A 8 4.92 -11.16 -2.65
C ASN A 8 3.52 -11.80 -2.68
N PHE A 9 3.30 -12.87 -1.92
CA PHE A 9 2.00 -13.51 -1.85
C PHE A 9 0.99 -12.60 -1.14
N ILE A 10 -0.16 -12.38 -1.78
CA ILE A 10 -1.24 -11.57 -1.24
C ILE A 10 -2.36 -12.51 -0.80
N PRO A 11 -2.60 -12.67 0.52
CA PRO A 11 -3.76 -13.40 1.02
C PRO A 11 -5.06 -12.81 0.47
N THR A 12 -6.03 -13.67 0.14
CA THR A 12 -7.37 -13.20 -0.21
C THR A 12 -7.97 -12.48 1.00
N ASP A 13 -8.04 -11.15 0.92
CA ASP A 13 -8.64 -10.35 1.97
C ASP A 13 -10.15 -10.53 2.04
N LYS A 14 -10.71 -10.21 3.22
CA LYS A 14 -12.15 -10.08 3.36
C LYS A 14 -12.59 -8.83 2.61
N ILE A 15 -13.13 -9.01 1.41
CA ILE A 15 -13.78 -7.92 0.67
C ILE A 15 -14.94 -7.38 1.52
N SER A 16 -14.77 -6.16 2.02
CA SER A 16 -15.81 -5.45 2.76
C SER A 16 -16.63 -4.59 1.82
N ARG A 17 -17.96 -4.74 1.84
CA ARG A 17 -18.86 -3.83 1.11
C ARG A 17 -18.64 -2.37 1.49
N THR A 18 -18.32 -2.09 2.75
CA THR A 18 -18.05 -0.73 3.21
C THR A 18 -16.81 -0.14 2.54
N ASN A 19 -15.78 -0.96 2.28
CA ASN A 19 -14.57 -0.52 1.58
C ASN A 19 -14.85 -0.30 0.09
N ILE A 20 -15.57 -1.22 -0.57
CA ILE A 20 -16.01 -1.04 -1.96
C ILE A 20 -16.79 0.27 -2.11
N MET A 21 -17.74 0.56 -1.22
CA MET A 21 -18.53 1.80 -1.30
C MET A 21 -17.71 3.05 -1.01
N LYS A 22 -16.74 2.99 -0.09
CA LYS A 22 -15.80 4.09 0.16
C LYS A 22 -14.93 4.37 -1.07
N ASP A 23 -14.45 3.33 -1.74
CA ASP A 23 -13.63 3.47 -2.94
C ASP A 23 -14.47 3.93 -4.14
N PHE A 24 -15.71 3.44 -4.26
CA PHE A 24 -16.65 3.94 -5.25
C PHE A 24 -16.96 5.44 -5.05
N LYS A 25 -17.09 5.92 -3.80
CA LYS A 25 -17.21 7.37 -3.51
C LYS A 25 -15.99 8.19 -3.94
N LYS A 26 -14.79 7.61 -3.90
CA LYS A 26 -13.59 8.29 -4.44
C LYS A 26 -13.65 8.32 -5.97
N PHE A 27 -14.12 7.24 -6.58
CA PHE A 27 -14.30 7.10 -8.02
C PHE A 27 -15.35 8.06 -8.56
N GLU A 28 -16.55 8.13 -7.98
CA GLU A 28 -17.63 9.05 -8.41
C GLU A 28 -17.13 10.50 -8.37
N ARG A 29 -16.40 10.88 -7.31
CA ARG A 29 -15.82 12.22 -7.17
C ARG A 29 -14.79 12.49 -8.26
N LYS A 30 -13.90 11.54 -8.53
CA LYS A 30 -12.89 11.67 -9.58
C LYS A 30 -13.54 11.80 -10.97
N LEU A 31 -14.61 11.05 -11.21
CA LEU A 31 -15.34 11.07 -12.48
C LEU A 31 -16.03 12.43 -12.68
N ARG A 32 -16.75 12.92 -11.66
CA ARG A 32 -17.37 14.26 -11.67
C ARG A 32 -16.35 15.37 -11.89
N LEU A 33 -15.23 15.35 -11.17
CA LEU A 33 -14.17 16.35 -11.33
C LEU A 33 -13.57 16.33 -12.73
N LYS A 34 -13.31 15.13 -13.28
CA LYS A 34 -12.76 15.01 -14.64
C LYS A 34 -13.72 15.54 -15.70
N HIS A 35 -15.01 15.34 -15.52
CA HIS A 35 -16.03 15.90 -16.39
C HIS A 35 -16.12 17.42 -16.24
N PHE A 36 -16.28 17.92 -15.02
CA PHE A 36 -16.44 19.35 -14.76
C PHE A 36 -15.26 20.18 -15.29
N PHE A 37 -14.04 19.65 -15.19
CA PHE A 37 -12.84 20.32 -15.70
C PHE A 37 -12.42 19.84 -17.10
N HIS A 38 -13.30 19.22 -17.90
CA HIS A 38 -12.89 18.62 -19.19
C HIS A 38 -12.36 19.66 -20.19
N GLU A 39 -12.83 20.91 -20.11
CA GLU A 39 -12.38 22.02 -20.97
C GLU A 39 -11.06 22.62 -20.49
N TYR A 40 -10.69 22.41 -19.22
CA TYR A 40 -9.50 22.95 -18.59
C TYR A 40 -8.31 21.99 -18.75
N LYS A 41 -7.82 21.86 -19.99
CA LYS A 41 -6.72 20.94 -20.34
C LYS A 41 -5.34 21.37 -19.79
N THR A 42 -5.20 22.63 -19.36
CA THR A 42 -3.94 23.21 -18.89
C THR A 42 -4.05 23.66 -17.44
N ILE A 43 -3.78 22.76 -16.50
CA ILE A 43 -3.52 23.15 -15.10
C ILE A 43 -2.02 23.45 -14.98
N PRO A 44 -1.61 24.65 -14.54
CA PRO A 44 -0.21 24.95 -14.31
C PRO A 44 0.44 23.92 -13.39
N LYS A 45 1.60 23.38 -13.79
CA LYS A 45 2.38 22.40 -13.01
C LYS A 45 3.05 23.02 -11.77
N THR A 46 2.78 24.28 -11.45
CA THR A 46 3.35 25.02 -10.33
C THR A 46 2.70 24.67 -8.99
N ASN A 47 2.41 23.40 -8.75
CA ASN A 47 1.85 22.95 -7.49
C ASN A 47 2.98 22.57 -6.55
N HIS A 48 3.17 23.36 -5.51
CA HIS A 48 4.07 23.06 -4.39
C HIS A 48 3.76 21.66 -3.81
N PRO A 49 4.78 20.84 -3.45
CA PRO A 49 4.57 19.48 -2.96
C PRO A 49 3.79 19.42 -1.64
N PHE A 50 3.90 20.46 -0.82
CA PHE A 50 3.17 20.59 0.44
C PHE A 50 1.95 21.49 0.27
N LYS A 51 0.88 20.94 -0.32
CA LYS A 51 -0.43 21.59 -0.35
C LYS A 51 -1.49 20.67 0.23
N GLU A 52 -2.46 21.26 0.92
CA GLU A 52 -3.62 20.50 1.37
C GLU A 52 -4.41 19.94 0.18
N LYS A 53 -4.99 18.76 0.38
CA LYS A 53 -5.84 18.15 -0.64
C LYS A 53 -7.13 18.97 -0.78
N SER A 54 -7.48 19.34 -2.01
CA SER A 54 -8.74 20.03 -2.29
C SER A 54 -9.94 19.20 -1.83
N LYS A 55 -10.82 19.84 -1.04
CA LYS A 55 -12.12 19.30 -0.60
C LYS A 55 -13.24 19.60 -1.60
N PHE A 56 -12.93 20.23 -2.73
CA PHE A 56 -13.91 20.59 -3.74
C PHE A 56 -14.63 19.34 -4.28
N SER A 57 -15.95 19.45 -4.37
CA SER A 57 -16.84 18.48 -5.00
C SER A 57 -17.76 19.22 -5.96
N VAL A 58 -17.92 18.68 -7.16
CA VAL A 58 -18.82 19.24 -8.17
C VAL A 58 -20.26 19.12 -7.65
N PRO A 59 -21.04 20.21 -7.62
CA PRO A 59 -22.47 20.15 -7.34
C PRO A 59 -23.15 19.21 -8.35
N ILE A 60 -24.11 18.41 -7.91
CA ILE A 60 -24.88 17.55 -8.82
C ILE A 60 -25.79 18.47 -9.62
N ILE A 61 -25.50 18.66 -10.91
CA ILE A 61 -26.26 19.53 -11.80
C ILE A 61 -26.87 18.66 -12.90
N GLY A 62 -28.18 18.44 -12.80
CA GLY A 62 -29.04 17.88 -13.85
C GLY A 62 -28.87 16.38 -14.16
N ASP A 63 -29.70 15.91 -15.07
CA ASP A 63 -29.60 14.59 -15.69
C ASP A 63 -28.50 14.64 -16.76
N ASN A 64 -27.29 14.24 -16.39
CA ASN A 64 -26.20 14.04 -17.33
C ASN A 64 -25.79 12.56 -17.39
N PRO A 65 -25.20 12.09 -18.50
CA PRO A 65 -24.85 10.68 -18.67
C PRO A 65 -23.92 10.13 -17.58
N ILE A 66 -23.12 10.99 -16.94
CA ILE A 66 -22.19 10.59 -15.88
C ILE A 66 -22.93 10.31 -14.58
N GLU A 67 -23.92 11.12 -14.22
CA GLU A 67 -24.75 10.85 -13.04
C GLU A 67 -25.58 9.58 -13.24
N GLN A 68 -26.10 9.33 -14.45
CA GLN A 68 -26.78 8.07 -14.77
C GLN A 68 -25.82 6.88 -14.63
N TYR A 69 -24.60 6.97 -15.18
CA TYR A 69 -23.59 5.93 -15.04
C TYR A 69 -23.24 5.67 -13.56
N ILE A 70 -22.97 6.72 -12.78
CA ILE A 70 -22.67 6.61 -11.34
C ILE A 70 -23.84 5.92 -10.62
N PHE A 71 -25.07 6.31 -10.92
CA PHE A 71 -26.27 5.73 -10.33
C PHE A 71 -26.41 4.24 -10.64
N HIS A 72 -26.34 3.85 -11.91
CA HIS A 72 -26.46 2.44 -12.33
C HIS A 72 -25.31 1.59 -11.77
N THR A 73 -24.07 2.05 -11.84
CA THR A 73 -22.94 1.31 -11.26
C THR A 73 -23.06 1.18 -9.74
N LYS A 74 -23.58 2.21 -9.04
CA LYS A 74 -23.86 2.12 -7.60
C LYS A 74 -24.91 1.06 -7.28
N MET A 75 -25.95 0.95 -8.09
CA MET A 75 -26.98 -0.08 -7.96
C MET A 75 -26.40 -1.48 -8.18
N GLU A 76 -25.60 -1.67 -9.24
CA GLU A 76 -24.92 -2.94 -9.51
C GLU A 76 -23.98 -3.34 -8.38
N LEU A 77 -23.15 -2.41 -7.89
CA LEU A 77 -22.23 -2.66 -6.79
C LEU A 77 -22.94 -2.94 -5.46
N SER A 78 -24.15 -2.38 -5.26
CA SER A 78 -24.97 -2.68 -4.08
C SER A 78 -25.44 -4.13 -4.09
N ASN A 79 -25.73 -4.67 -5.27
CA ASN A 79 -26.13 -6.06 -5.48
C ASN A 79 -24.96 -7.03 -5.65
N TYR A 80 -23.74 -6.50 -5.87
CA TYR A 80 -22.55 -7.31 -6.08
C TYR A 80 -22.21 -8.18 -4.86
N LYS A 81 -21.98 -9.47 -5.15
CA LYS A 81 -21.51 -10.45 -4.18
C LYS A 81 -20.09 -10.85 -4.56
N PRO A 82 -19.06 -10.38 -3.83
CA PRO A 82 -17.69 -10.73 -4.15
C PRO A 82 -17.48 -12.24 -4.09
N ASN A 83 -16.78 -12.79 -5.08
CA ASN A 83 -16.33 -14.18 -5.04
C ASN A 83 -15.31 -14.35 -3.90
N LYS A 84 -15.50 -15.37 -3.06
CA LYS A 84 -14.73 -15.59 -1.83
C LYS A 84 -13.83 -16.81 -1.95
N THR A 85 -13.16 -16.99 -3.08
CA THR A 85 -12.16 -18.04 -3.22
C THR A 85 -10.98 -17.72 -2.31
N LYS A 86 -10.87 -18.49 -1.22
CA LYS A 86 -9.73 -18.38 -0.31
C LYS A 86 -8.53 -19.02 -0.97
N ASN A 87 -7.43 -18.30 -1.05
CA ASN A 87 -6.14 -18.81 -1.52
C ASN A 87 -5.24 -19.34 -0.38
N MET A 88 -5.81 -19.48 0.83
CA MET A 88 -5.16 -19.98 2.04
C MET A 88 -6.08 -20.85 2.88
N THR A 89 -5.51 -21.84 3.55
CA THR A 89 -6.24 -22.64 4.55
C THR A 89 -6.35 -21.92 5.90
N LYS A 90 -7.16 -22.47 6.82
CA LYS A 90 -7.29 -21.92 8.18
C LYS A 90 -5.97 -22.05 8.95
N GLU A 91 -5.29 -23.17 8.75
CA GLU A 91 -4.01 -23.52 9.38
C GLU A 91 -2.91 -22.57 8.90
N GLU A 92 -2.83 -22.30 7.59
CA GLU A 92 -1.90 -21.32 7.03
C GLU A 92 -2.15 -19.92 7.59
N THR A 93 -3.43 -19.52 7.70
CA THR A 93 -3.81 -18.22 8.27
C THR A 93 -3.42 -18.12 9.74
N GLN A 94 -3.65 -19.17 10.52
CA GLN A 94 -3.29 -19.20 11.93
C GLN A 94 -1.77 -19.17 12.11
N CYS A 95 -1.02 -19.88 11.26
CA CYS A 95 0.43 -19.85 11.24
C CYS A 95 0.98 -18.44 10.98
N LEU A 96 0.45 -17.68 10.01
CA LEU A 96 0.85 -16.28 9.80
C LEU A 96 0.57 -15.40 11.01
N ARG A 97 -0.58 -15.60 11.67
CA ARG A 97 -0.89 -14.87 12.89
C ARG A 97 0.12 -15.18 13.97
N THR A 98 0.43 -16.45 14.23
CA THR A 98 1.45 -16.83 15.20
C THR A 98 2.79 -16.21 14.86
N LEU A 99 3.27 -16.37 13.61
CA LEU A 99 4.54 -15.81 13.15
C LEU A 99 4.64 -14.30 13.35
N ARG A 100 3.55 -13.55 13.11
CA ARG A 100 3.50 -12.10 13.32
C ARG A 100 3.74 -11.68 14.78
N HIS A 101 3.38 -12.51 15.75
CA HIS A 101 3.54 -12.21 17.18
C HIS A 101 4.86 -12.73 17.77
N ILE A 102 5.70 -13.40 16.99
CA ILE A 102 7.02 -13.84 17.46
C ILE A 102 7.99 -12.67 17.35
N GLU A 103 8.31 -12.04 18.47
CA GLU A 103 9.22 -10.88 18.52
C GLU A 103 10.71 -11.26 18.43
N THR A 104 11.02 -12.55 18.56
CA THR A 104 12.39 -13.07 18.59
C THR A 104 12.96 -13.35 17.20
N ILE A 105 12.15 -13.25 16.14
CA ILE A 105 12.55 -13.53 14.77
C ILE A 105 12.40 -12.30 13.88
N THR A 106 13.20 -12.26 12.82
CA THR A 106 13.05 -11.33 11.70
C THR A 106 12.82 -12.12 10.42
N ILE A 107 11.98 -11.58 9.52
CA ILE A 107 11.61 -12.22 8.27
C ILE A 107 11.99 -11.28 7.13
N HIS A 108 12.90 -11.71 6.26
CA HIS A 108 13.45 -10.88 5.17
C HIS A 108 13.39 -11.62 3.83
N LYS A 109 13.49 -10.86 2.74
CA LYS A 109 13.67 -11.42 1.40
C LYS A 109 15.12 -11.91 1.29
N ALA A 110 15.33 -13.10 0.73
CA ALA A 110 16.67 -13.54 0.37
C ALA A 110 17.25 -12.63 -0.73
N ASP A 111 18.56 -12.40 -0.69
CA ASP A 111 19.29 -11.67 -1.73
C ASP A 111 19.26 -12.39 -3.09
N LYS A 112 19.25 -13.74 -3.04
CA LYS A 112 19.11 -14.62 -4.20
C LYS A 112 17.84 -15.45 -4.10
N ASN A 113 17.07 -15.50 -5.19
CA ASN A 113 15.80 -16.22 -5.36
C ASN A 113 14.58 -15.62 -4.61
N ASN A 114 13.37 -16.06 -4.96
CA ASN A 114 12.11 -15.72 -4.29
C ASN A 114 11.94 -16.45 -2.94
N ILE A 115 13.02 -16.61 -2.18
CA ILE A 115 13.03 -17.34 -0.92
C ILE A 115 12.87 -16.35 0.24
N THR A 116 12.14 -16.77 1.25
CA THR A 116 11.96 -16.04 2.51
C THR A 116 12.97 -16.54 3.53
N VAL A 117 13.75 -15.65 4.13
CA VAL A 117 14.71 -15.95 5.20
C VAL A 117 14.05 -15.67 6.54
N VAL A 118 14.20 -16.59 7.49
CA VAL A 118 13.81 -16.41 8.89
C VAL A 118 15.09 -16.43 9.73
N GLN A 119 15.34 -15.35 10.45
CA GLN A 119 16.54 -15.20 11.28
C GLN A 119 16.16 -14.89 12.73
N ASN A 120 17.01 -15.28 13.67
CA ASN A 120 16.90 -14.82 15.05
C ASN A 120 17.24 -13.32 15.10
N LYS A 121 16.42 -12.54 15.78
CA LYS A 121 16.57 -11.09 15.87
C LYS A 121 17.86 -10.66 16.57
N LYS A 122 18.32 -11.40 17.59
CA LYS A 122 19.57 -11.12 18.30
C LYS A 122 20.77 -11.36 17.39
N ASP A 123 20.79 -12.50 16.70
CA ASP A 123 21.87 -12.84 15.78
C ASP A 123 21.94 -11.85 14.62
N TYR A 124 20.77 -11.43 14.09
CA TYR A 124 20.69 -10.39 13.07
C TYR A 124 21.29 -9.05 13.54
N ALA A 125 20.97 -8.62 14.76
CA ALA A 125 21.51 -7.39 15.33
C ALA A 125 23.02 -7.49 15.57
N ASN A 126 23.48 -8.59 16.17
CA ASN A 126 24.89 -8.84 16.45
C ASN A 126 25.72 -8.90 15.16
N GLU A 127 25.19 -9.52 14.11
CA GLU A 127 25.87 -9.57 12.80
C GLU A 127 25.95 -8.18 12.16
N GLY A 128 24.90 -7.36 12.28
CA GLY A 128 24.94 -5.97 11.84
C GLY A 128 26.00 -5.15 12.57
N GLU A 129 26.07 -5.28 13.90
CA GLU A 129 27.08 -4.60 14.72
C GLU A 129 28.50 -5.09 14.39
N ARG A 130 28.69 -6.40 14.19
CA ARG A 130 29.97 -6.98 13.76
C ARG A 130 30.43 -6.41 12.41
N GLN A 131 29.52 -6.25 11.45
CA GLN A 131 29.84 -5.68 10.14
C GLN A 131 30.12 -4.18 10.20
N LEU A 132 29.38 -3.41 11.01
CA LEU A 132 29.59 -1.96 11.17
C LEU A 132 30.89 -1.63 11.91
N ASN A 133 31.33 -2.50 12.82
CA ASN A 133 32.61 -2.38 13.51
C ASN A 133 33.81 -2.80 12.64
N ASP A 134 33.58 -3.21 11.39
CA ASP A 134 34.67 -3.50 10.45
C ASP A 134 35.25 -2.21 9.88
N GLY A 135 36.39 -1.79 10.46
CA GLY A 135 37.14 -0.62 10.05
C GLY A 135 37.75 -0.68 8.63
N ILE A 136 37.68 -1.82 7.94
CA ILE A 136 38.07 -1.93 6.53
C ILE A 136 37.02 -1.28 5.63
N HIS A 137 35.74 -1.38 5.99
CA HIS A 137 34.61 -0.98 5.14
C HIS A 137 33.84 0.23 5.67
N TYR A 138 33.81 0.43 7.00
CA TYR A 138 33.05 1.49 7.64
C TYR A 138 33.93 2.33 8.58
N ILE A 139 33.63 3.62 8.68
CA ILE A 139 34.30 4.55 9.59
C ILE A 139 33.22 5.36 10.31
N GLU A 140 33.33 5.49 11.62
CA GLU A 140 32.41 6.28 12.43
C GLU A 140 32.60 7.79 12.14
N ILE A 141 31.50 8.50 11.94
CA ILE A 141 31.50 9.95 11.70
C ILE A 141 30.92 10.64 12.95
N PRO A 142 31.69 11.50 13.64
CA PRO A 142 31.26 12.11 14.89
C PRO A 142 30.09 13.11 14.74
N GLU A 143 29.94 13.74 13.57
CA GLU A 143 28.80 14.63 13.27
C GLU A 143 28.26 14.42 11.85
N ILE A 144 26.94 14.28 11.74
CA ILE A 144 26.24 14.17 10.46
C ILE A 144 26.05 15.57 9.87
N ASN A 145 26.80 15.92 8.83
CA ASN A 145 26.60 17.16 8.08
C ASN A 145 25.70 16.93 6.84
N ILE A 146 24.39 17.00 7.05
CA ILE A 146 23.35 16.78 6.02
C ILE A 146 23.43 17.85 4.90
N LYS A 147 24.05 19.00 5.14
CA LYS A 147 24.14 20.10 4.16
C LYS A 147 25.16 19.82 3.05
N LYS A 148 26.12 18.90 3.26
CA LYS A 148 27.21 18.62 2.32
C LYS A 148 26.79 17.71 1.15
N TYR A 149 25.61 17.10 1.20
CA TYR A 149 25.13 16.12 0.21
C TYR A 149 23.94 16.61 -0.63
N HIS A 150 23.64 17.91 -0.59
CA HIS A 150 22.54 18.55 -1.32
C HIS A 150 23.00 19.52 -2.43
N GLU A 151 24.27 19.47 -2.83
CA GLU A 151 24.77 20.07 -4.08
C GLU A 151 24.82 19.03 -5.20
#